data_AF-A0A0C1E7I5-F1
#
_entry.id   AF-A0A0C1E7I5-F1
#
_cell.length_a   1.000
_cell.length_b   1.000
_cell.length_c   1.000
_cell.angle_alpha   90.00
_cell.angle_beta   90.00
_cell.angle_gamma   90.00
#
_symmetry.space_group_name_H-M   'P 1'
#
loop_
_entity.id
_entity.type
_entity.pdbx_description
1 polymer ?
#
loop_
_entity_poly.entity_id
_entity_poly.type
_entity_poly.pdbx_seq_one_letter_code
_entity_poly.pdbx_strand_id
1 'polypeptide(L)'
;MQIDFIYSSNGYLPEKNIQTGLGPIAIRQPRIRHRDDGKFTSAIFPPYLRRTQSIDAVIPALYLKGISTLDFPKALEAILGENAKGLSSTNIVRLKDSWTIEYQNWLKNDLSAKKYVYILIQAESENFKLKQA
;
A
#
# COMPACT_ATOMS: atom_id res chain seq x y z
N MET A 1 27.52 -39.49 8.11
CA MET A 1 26.11 -39.08 8.09
C MET A 1 26.04 -37.79 7.27
N GLN A 2 25.59 -37.87 6.03
CA GLN A 2 25.55 -36.74 5.10
C GLN A 2 24.22 -36.03 5.29
N ILE A 3 24.25 -34.77 5.75
CA ILE A 3 23.04 -33.96 5.87
C ILE A 3 22.73 -33.46 4.46
N ASP A 4 21.73 -34.05 3.82
CA ASP A 4 21.19 -33.54 2.57
C ASP A 4 20.37 -32.29 2.86
N PHE A 5 20.95 -31.12 2.59
CA PHE A 5 20.21 -29.87 2.61
C PHE A 5 19.19 -29.85 1.47
N ILE A 6 17.91 -29.75 1.82
CA ILE A 6 16.78 -29.69 0.88
C ILE A 6 16.79 -28.36 0.08
N TYR A 7 17.52 -27.35 0.58
CA TYR A 7 17.71 -26.04 -0.03
C TYR A 7 19.18 -25.76 -0.36
N SER A 8 19.42 -25.00 -1.43
CA SER A 8 20.76 -24.53 -1.82
C SER A 8 20.68 -23.10 -2.37
N SER A 9 21.68 -22.26 -2.10
CA SER A 9 21.77 -20.91 -2.70
C SER A 9 22.37 -20.99 -4.10
N ASN A 10 21.71 -20.42 -5.11
CA ASN A 10 22.17 -20.37 -6.50
C ASN A 10 22.37 -18.93 -6.96
N GLY A 11 23.27 -18.22 -6.29
CA GLY A 11 23.57 -16.82 -6.55
C GLY A 11 22.47 -15.87 -6.07
N TYR A 12 22.30 -14.76 -6.78
CA TYR A 12 21.39 -13.68 -6.41
C TYR A 12 20.50 -13.29 -7.58
N LEU A 13 19.29 -12.82 -7.27
CA LEU A 13 18.45 -12.12 -8.23
C LEU A 13 19.08 -10.77 -8.62
N PRO A 14 18.67 -10.18 -9.76
CA PRO A 14 19.02 -8.81 -10.09
C PRO A 14 18.65 -7.87 -8.94
N GLU A 15 19.51 -6.89 -8.72
CA GLU A 15 19.29 -5.84 -7.74
C GLU A 15 18.02 -5.05 -8.08
N LYS A 16 17.26 -4.69 -7.05
CA LYS A 16 16.01 -3.95 -7.17
C LYS A 16 16.04 -2.77 -6.23
N ASN A 17 15.65 -1.61 -6.73
CA ASN A 17 15.43 -0.44 -5.91
C ASN A 17 14.03 -0.50 -5.31
N ILE A 18 13.95 -0.50 -3.97
CA ILE A 18 12.71 -0.33 -3.23
C ILE A 18 12.62 1.12 -2.80
N GLN A 19 11.50 1.77 -3.08
CA GLN A 19 11.24 3.08 -2.53
C GLN A 19 10.95 2.98 -1.03
N THR A 20 11.68 3.71 -0.20
CA THR A 20 11.48 3.78 1.25
C THR A 20 11.32 5.23 1.70
N GLY A 21 10.96 5.48 2.96
CA GLY A 21 10.86 6.83 3.51
C GLY A 21 12.18 7.61 3.50
N LEU A 22 13.32 6.92 3.38
CA LEU A 22 14.65 7.51 3.25
C LEU A 22 15.07 7.72 1.78
N GLY A 23 14.20 7.37 0.82
CA GLY A 23 14.53 7.30 -0.60
C GLY A 23 14.69 5.88 -1.12
N PRO A 24 15.15 5.71 -2.37
CA PRO A 24 15.35 4.39 -2.97
C PRO A 24 16.52 3.65 -2.33
N ILE A 25 16.27 2.41 -1.88
CA ILE A 25 17.29 1.51 -1.34
C ILE A 25 17.44 0.32 -2.28
N ALA A 26 18.67 0.08 -2.72
CA ALA A 26 19.02 -1.02 -3.61
C ALA A 26 19.17 -2.31 -2.79
N ILE A 27 18.41 -3.34 -3.15
CA ILE A 27 18.38 -4.62 -2.45
C ILE A 27 18.62 -5.76 -3.43
N ARG A 28 19.52 -6.66 -3.03
CA ARG A 28 19.86 -7.86 -3.79
C ARG A 28 19.44 -9.10 -3.01
N GLN A 29 18.44 -9.81 -3.54
CA GLN A 29 17.88 -10.99 -2.89
C GLN A 29 18.65 -12.26 -3.28
N PRO A 30 19.02 -13.15 -2.33
CA PRO A 30 19.61 -14.44 -2.66
C PRO A 30 18.60 -15.32 -3.39
N ARG A 31 19.07 -16.07 -4.38
CA ARG A 31 18.26 -17.03 -5.13
C ARG A 31 18.34 -18.38 -4.44
N ILE A 32 17.22 -18.83 -3.88
CA ILE A 32 17.13 -20.13 -3.21
C ILE A 32 16.59 -21.16 -4.20
N ARG A 33 17.32 -22.26 -4.36
CA ARG A 33 16.93 -23.42 -5.15
C ARG A 33 16.51 -24.53 -4.20
N HIS A 34 15.28 -24.98 -4.38
CA HIS A 34 14.74 -26.18 -3.76
C HIS A 34 15.14 -27.41 -4.57
N ARG A 35 15.52 -28.49 -3.89
CA ARG A 35 15.71 -29.82 -4.53
C ARG A 35 14.40 -30.59 -4.62
N ASP A 36 13.41 -30.20 -3.83
CA ASP A 36 12.01 -30.61 -3.86
C ASP A 36 11.16 -29.59 -4.65
N ASP A 37 9.86 -29.85 -4.80
CA ASP A 37 8.89 -28.91 -5.44
C ASP A 37 8.56 -27.67 -4.57
N GLY A 38 9.32 -27.46 -3.49
CA GLY A 38 9.17 -26.32 -2.59
C GLY A 38 9.47 -24.98 -3.24
N LYS A 39 8.85 -23.91 -2.73
CA LYS A 39 9.13 -22.52 -3.12
C LYS A 39 9.38 -21.66 -1.90
N PHE A 40 10.53 -21.00 -1.86
CA PHE A 40 10.82 -19.99 -0.84
C PHE A 40 10.25 -18.64 -1.26
N THR A 41 9.44 -18.05 -0.39
CA THR A 41 8.98 -16.67 -0.50
C THR A 41 9.39 -15.93 0.76
N SER A 42 10.14 -14.84 0.62
CA SER A 42 10.53 -14.03 1.78
C SER A 42 9.30 -13.28 2.30
N ALA A 43 9.06 -13.37 3.61
CA ALA A 43 8.03 -12.58 4.28
C ALA A 43 8.37 -11.08 4.34
N ILE A 44 9.67 -10.75 4.39
CA ILE A 44 10.16 -9.36 4.50
C ILE A 44 10.29 -8.71 3.12
N PHE A 45 10.71 -9.48 2.12
CA PHE A 45 10.88 -9.02 0.75
C PHE A 45 10.05 -9.88 -0.21
N PRO A 46 8.72 -9.72 -0.21
CA PRO A 46 7.85 -10.48 -1.08
C PRO A 46 8.12 -10.18 -2.57
N PRO A 47 7.78 -11.12 -3.46
CA PRO A 47 7.89 -10.92 -4.90
C PRO A 47 7.17 -9.63 -5.32
N TYR A 48 7.81 -8.88 -6.20
CA TYR A 48 7.27 -7.63 -6.78
C TYR A 48 7.09 -6.46 -5.80
N LEU A 49 7.63 -6.53 -4.57
CA LEU A 49 7.67 -5.39 -3.67
C LEU A 49 8.45 -4.22 -4.32
N ARG A 50 7.79 -3.07 -4.49
CA ARG A 50 8.40 -1.86 -5.09
C ARG A 50 8.59 -0.71 -4.09
N ARG A 51 7.84 -0.70 -2.99
CA ARG A 51 7.88 0.33 -1.95
C ARG A 51 7.50 -0.22 -0.60
N THR A 52 7.84 0.50 0.47
CA THR A 52 7.48 0.11 1.84
C THR A 52 6.02 0.43 2.15
N GLN A 53 5.42 -0.37 3.03
CA GLN A 53 4.06 -0.16 3.54
C GLN A 53 3.89 1.23 4.20
N SER A 54 4.96 1.77 4.80
CA SER A 54 4.94 3.12 5.39
C SER A 54 4.65 4.21 4.35
N ILE A 55 5.12 4.06 3.11
CA ILE A 55 4.80 5.00 2.03
C ILE A 55 3.34 4.87 1.62
N ASP A 56 2.84 3.63 1.49
CA ASP A 56 1.43 3.39 1.17
C ASP A 56 0.49 3.99 2.22
N ALA A 57 0.89 3.98 3.49
CA ALA A 57 0.14 4.55 4.61
C ALA A 57 0.08 6.10 4.61
N VAL A 58 1.00 6.78 3.94
CA VAL A 58 0.97 8.26 3.84
C VAL A 58 -0.20 8.72 2.98
N ILE A 59 -0.55 7.96 1.94
CA ILE A 59 -1.59 8.33 0.96
C ILE A 59 -2.96 8.58 1.64
N PRO A 60 -3.49 7.69 2.49
CA PRO A 60 -4.73 7.97 3.21
C PRO A 60 -4.59 9.13 4.20
N ALA A 61 -3.43 9.31 4.82
CA ALA A 61 -3.21 10.46 5.71
C ALA A 61 -3.30 11.80 4.95
N LEU A 62 -2.79 11.88 3.73
CA LEU A 62 -2.92 13.07 2.87
C LEU A 62 -4.38 13.35 2.49
N TYR A 63 -5.17 12.30 2.19
CA TYR A 63 -6.61 12.46 1.94
C TYR A 63 -7.37 12.95 3.17
N LEU A 64 -7.09 12.39 4.34
CA LEU A 64 -7.69 12.83 5.61
C LEU A 64 -7.33 14.29 5.96
N LYS A 65 -6.20 14.78 5.44
CA LYS A 65 -5.79 16.19 5.56
C LYS A 65 -6.40 17.11 4.51
N GLY A 66 -7.25 16.59 3.61
CA GLY A 66 -7.94 17.37 2.60
C GLY A 66 -7.05 17.76 1.41
N ILE A 67 -5.92 17.09 1.21
CA ILE A 67 -5.10 17.31 0.01
C ILE A 67 -5.87 16.78 -1.21
N SER A 68 -5.92 17.58 -2.27
CA SER A 68 -6.52 17.15 -3.54
C SER A 68 -5.64 16.12 -4.23
N THR A 69 -6.22 15.09 -4.86
CA THR A 69 -5.49 14.06 -5.62
C THR A 69 -4.47 14.63 -6.62
N LEU A 70 -4.74 15.81 -7.18
CA LEU A 70 -3.85 16.51 -8.12
C LEU A 70 -2.60 17.10 -7.44
N ASP A 71 -2.68 17.40 -6.15
CA ASP A 71 -1.58 17.96 -5.35
C ASP A 71 -0.76 16.89 -4.62
N PHE A 72 -1.15 15.60 -4.71
CA PHE A 72 -0.41 14.49 -4.11
C PHE A 72 1.04 14.42 -4.59
N PRO A 73 1.36 14.57 -5.89
CA PRO A 73 2.75 14.54 -6.35
C PRO A 73 3.61 15.57 -5.62
N LYS A 74 3.12 16.81 -5.45
CA LYS A 74 3.83 17.88 -4.74
C LYS A 74 4.01 17.56 -3.25
N ALA A 75 2.95 17.07 -2.60
CA ALA A 75 3.01 16.71 -1.19
C ALA A 75 3.97 15.54 -0.94
N LEU A 76 3.99 14.55 -1.83
CA LEU A 76 4.86 13.38 -1.74
C LEU A 76 6.31 13.73 -2.08
N GLU A 77 6.55 14.62 -3.04
CA GLU A 77 7.87 15.15 -3.35
C GLU A 77 8.47 15.90 -2.15
N ALA A 78 7.68 16.70 -1.44
CA ALA A 78 8.13 17.36 -0.22
C ALA A 78 8.51 16.40 0.91
N ILE A 79 7.91 15.20 0.95
CA ILE A 79 8.16 14.18 1.99
C ILE A 79 9.28 13.21 1.59
N LEU A 80 9.36 12.82 0.30
CA LEU A 80 10.19 11.73 -0.20
C LEU A 80 11.32 12.20 -1.14
N GLY A 81 11.39 13.50 -1.46
CA GLY A 81 12.33 14.12 -2.38
C GLY A 81 11.91 14.03 -3.86
N GLU A 82 12.71 14.66 -4.74
CA GLU A 82 12.49 14.80 -6.20
C GLU A 82 12.30 13.47 -6.97
N ASN A 83 12.57 12.33 -6.32
CA ASN A 83 12.49 10.99 -6.90
C ASN A 83 11.39 10.12 -6.27
N ALA A 84 10.26 10.72 -5.86
CA ALA A 84 9.07 9.98 -5.41
C ALA A 84 8.37 9.19 -6.55
N LYS A 85 9.13 8.45 -7.37
CA LYS A 85 8.66 7.65 -8.50
C LYS A 85 7.92 6.42 -7.98
N GLY A 86 6.61 6.37 -8.23
CA GLY A 86 5.78 5.21 -7.87
C GLY A 86 4.36 5.55 -7.44
N LEU A 87 4.05 6.83 -7.20
CA LEU A 87 2.75 7.29 -6.70
C LEU A 87 2.02 8.10 -7.76
N SER A 88 1.88 7.52 -8.96
CA SER A 88 1.06 8.12 -10.01
C SER A 88 -0.40 8.24 -9.58
N SER A 89 -1.12 9.18 -10.18
CA SER A 89 -2.58 9.32 -10.03
C SER A 89 -3.32 7.98 -10.20
N THR A 90 -2.89 7.14 -11.15
CA THR A 90 -3.44 5.80 -11.37
C THR A 90 -3.28 4.88 -10.15
N ASN A 91 -2.15 4.93 -9.46
CA ASN A 91 -1.93 4.12 -8.26
C ASN A 91 -2.77 4.63 -7.08
N ILE A 92 -2.99 5.94 -7.00
CA ILE A 92 -3.86 6.55 -5.99
C ILE A 92 -5.32 6.14 -6.21
N VAL A 93 -5.80 6.15 -7.47
CA VAL A 93 -7.15 5.69 -7.81
C VAL A 93 -7.35 4.22 -7.42
N ARG A 94 -6.38 3.33 -7.72
CA ARG A 94 -6.47 1.92 -7.32
C ARG A 94 -6.56 1.71 -5.80
N LEU A 95 -5.85 2.53 -5.02
CA LEU A 95 -5.94 2.48 -3.55
C LEU A 95 -7.31 2.97 -3.05
N LYS A 96 -7.88 3.99 -3.72
CA LYS A 96 -9.25 4.42 -3.45
C LYS A 96 -10.26 3.31 -3.74
N ASP A 97 -10.05 2.50 -4.78
CA ASP A 97 -10.92 1.37 -5.08
C ASP A 97 -10.93 0.33 -3.94
N SER A 98 -9.77 0.01 -3.37
CA SER A 98 -9.71 -0.87 -2.18
C SER A 98 -10.45 -0.29 -0.98
N TRP A 99 -10.30 1.01 -0.71
CA TRP A 99 -11.02 1.66 0.39
C TRP A 99 -12.52 1.74 0.15
N THR A 100 -12.93 1.85 -1.11
CA THR A 100 -14.35 1.79 -1.46
C THR A 100 -14.93 0.45 -1.05
N ILE A 101 -14.22 -0.65 -1.29
CA ILE A 101 -14.64 -1.99 -0.85
C ILE A 101 -14.69 -2.08 0.68
N GLU A 102 -13.65 -1.58 1.38
CA GLU A 102 -13.63 -1.56 2.84
C GLU A 102 -14.80 -0.75 3.42
N TYR A 103 -15.10 0.41 2.83
CA TYR A 103 -16.24 1.23 3.20
C TYR A 103 -17.57 0.49 2.98
N GLN A 104 -17.75 -0.19 1.84
CA GLN A 104 -18.95 -0.98 1.58
C GLN A 104 -19.12 -2.14 2.58
N ASN A 105 -18.02 -2.73 3.04
CA ASN A 105 -18.05 -3.74 4.08
C ASN A 105 -18.38 -3.12 5.44
N TRP A 106 -17.79 -1.96 5.75
CA TRP A 106 -18.03 -1.25 7.00
C TRP A 106 -19.50 -0.82 7.16
N LEU A 107 -20.16 -0.39 6.09
CA LEU A 107 -21.58 -0.06 6.08
C LEU A 107 -22.49 -1.23 6.46
N LYS A 108 -22.02 -2.47 6.31
CA LYS A 108 -22.78 -3.70 6.63
C LYS A 108 -22.50 -4.21 8.04
N ASN A 109 -21.70 -3.50 8.84
CA ASN A 109 -21.36 -3.93 10.19
C ASN A 109 -22.62 -3.99 11.07
N ASP A 110 -22.81 -5.13 11.70
CA ASP A 110 -23.89 -5.32 12.65
C ASP A 110 -23.59 -4.59 13.97
N LEU A 111 -24.53 -3.73 14.37
CA LEU A 111 -24.47 -2.99 15.63
C LEU A 111 -25.26 -3.67 16.76
N SER A 112 -25.95 -4.79 16.49
CA SER A 112 -26.85 -5.47 17.44
C SER A 112 -26.17 -5.94 18.74
N ALA A 113 -24.85 -6.12 18.72
CA ALA A 113 -24.06 -6.57 19.86
C ALA A 113 -24.08 -5.60 21.08
N LYS A 114 -24.57 -4.37 20.90
CA LYS A 114 -24.62 -3.35 21.96
C LYS A 114 -26.01 -2.73 22.06
N LYS A 115 -26.41 -2.34 23.27
CA LYS A 115 -27.63 -1.57 23.53
C LYS A 115 -27.30 -0.08 23.50
N TYR A 116 -27.85 0.63 22.52
CA TYR A 116 -27.69 2.08 22.39
C TYR A 116 -28.86 2.78 23.09
N VAL A 117 -28.57 3.68 24.03
CA VAL A 117 -29.59 4.47 24.74
C VAL A 117 -30.09 5.64 23.88
N TYR A 118 -29.21 6.21 23.06
CA TYR A 118 -29.52 7.30 22.14
C TYR A 118 -28.79 7.12 20.81
N ILE A 119 -29.41 7.60 19.74
CA ILE A 119 -28.81 7.75 18.41
C ILE A 119 -29.06 9.19 17.99
N LEU A 120 -27.98 9.93 17.72
CA LEU A 120 -28.07 11.30 17.23
C LEU A 120 -27.90 11.29 15.71
N ILE A 121 -28.78 12.03 15.03
CA ILE A 121 -28.73 12.21 13.58
C ILE A 121 -28.39 13.68 13.32
N GLN A 122 -27.37 13.90 12.48
CA GLN A 122 -26.99 15.22 12.02
C GLN A 122 -27.04 15.23 10.49
N ALA A 123 -27.51 16.34 9.92
CA ALA A 123 -27.49 16.58 8.49
C ALA A 123 -26.45 17.67 8.19
N GLU A 124 -25.73 17.48 7.09
CA GLU A 124 -24.79 18.44 6.53
C GLU A 124 -25.10 18.59 5.04
N SER A 125 -25.01 19.82 4.53
CA SER A 125 -25.26 20.10 3.12
C SER A 125 -23.95 20.48 2.43
N GLU A 126 -23.67 19.82 1.31
CA GLU A 126 -22.53 20.13 0.46
C GLU A 126 -23.00 20.66 -0.90
N ASN A 127 -22.29 21.67 -1.41
CA ASN A 127 -22.58 22.26 -2.71
C ASN A 127 -21.78 21.55 -3.81
N PHE A 128 -22.46 20.73 -4.61
CA PHE A 128 -21.86 20.12 -5.80
C PHE A 128 -22.10 21.00 -7.03
N LYS A 129 -21.03 21.52 -7.63
CA LYS A 129 -21.09 22.15 -8.94
C LYS A 129 -20.94 21.08 -10.02
N LEU A 130 -22.02 20.75 -10.71
CA LEU A 130 -21.96 19.92 -11.91
C LEU A 130 -21.36 20.77 -13.04
N LYS A 131 -20.24 20.34 -13.62
CA LYS A 131 -19.77 20.88 -14.90
C LYS A 131 -20.77 20.45 -15.97
N GLN A 132 -21.45 21.42 -16.59
CA GLN A 132 -22.25 21.18 -17.78
C GLN A 132 -21.31 20.74 -18.91
N ALA A 133 -21.75 19.73 -19.67
CA ALA A 133 -21.02 19.14 -20.79
C ALA A 133 -21.04 20.06 -22.02
#